data_AF-A0A8S3EGN0-F1
#
_entry.id   AF-A0A8S3EGN0-F1
#
_cell.length_a   1.000
_cell.length_b   1.000
_cell.length_c   1.000
_cell.angle_alpha   90.00
_cell.angle_beta   90.00
_cell.angle_gamma   90.00
#
_symmetry.space_group_name_H-M   'P 1'
#
loop_
_entity.id
_entity.type
_entity.pdbx_description
1 polymer ?
#
loop_
_entity_poly.entity_id
_entity_poly.type
_entity_poly.pdbx_seq_one_letter_code
_entity_poly.pdbx_strand_id
1 'polypeptide(L)' 'VGPEYSSEAPIIAGIGARIGIPVISQSATDPTLSNRNAYPAFYRTVPSDNAAALAIAQLFLNYNWTSCLIIY' A
#
# COMPACT_ATOMS: atom_id res chain seq x y z
N VAL A 1 12.02 -12.42 -2.61
CA VAL A 1 12.14 -11.03 -2.12
C VAL A 1 11.90 -10.13 -3.32
N GLY A 2 10.92 -9.24 -3.23
CA GLY A 2 10.41 -8.40 -4.31
C GLY A 2 10.93 -6.96 -4.26
N PRO A 3 10.21 -6.00 -4.87
CA PRO A 3 10.66 -4.63 -5.11
C PRO A 3 10.85 -3.85 -3.81
N GLU A 4 11.91 -3.03 -3.76
CA GLU A 4 12.24 -2.17 -2.61
C GLU A 4 11.50 -0.83 -2.63
N TYR A 5 11.25 -0.24 -3.80
CA TYR A 5 10.47 0.99 -3.87
C TYR A 5 9.08 0.74 -4.47
N SER A 6 8.16 1.62 -4.07
CA SER A 6 6.78 1.59 -4.57
C SER A 6 6.71 1.88 -6.08
N SER A 7 7.69 2.59 -6.64
CA SER A 7 7.78 2.92 -8.07
C SER A 7 8.00 1.70 -8.96
N GLU A 8 8.80 0.72 -8.54
CA GLU A 8 9.06 -0.48 -9.36
C GLU A 8 8.02 -1.57 -9.10
N ALA A 9 7.31 -1.50 -7.98
CA ALA A 9 6.39 -2.54 -7.55
C ALA A 9 5.26 -2.87 -8.54
N PRO A 10 4.64 -1.91 -9.24
CA PRO A 10 3.62 -2.20 -10.26
C PRO A 10 4.14 -3.10 -11.39
N ILE A 11 5.36 -2.84 -11.87
CA ILE A 11 5.96 -3.58 -12.99
C ILE A 11 6.27 -5.02 -12.55
N ILE A 12 6.93 -5.19 -11.41
CA ILE A 12 7.30 -6.50 -10.89
C ILE A 12 6.05 -7.32 -10.51
N ALA A 13 5.04 -6.68 -9.91
CA ALA A 13 3.76 -7.32 -9.60
C ALA A 13 3.04 -7.80 -10.87
N GLY A 14 3.07 -7.02 -11.95
CA GLY A 14 2.50 -7.39 -13.25
C GLY A 14 3.20 -8.60 -13.87
N ILE A 15 4.54 -8.67 -13.76
CA ILE A 15 5.31 -9.84 -14.22
C ILE A 15 4.93 -11.07 -13.39
N GLY A 16 4.95 -10.95 -12.05
CA GLY A 16 4.58 -12.02 -11.13
C GLY A 16 3.19 -12.59 -11.38
N ALA A 17 2.21 -11.71 -11.64
CA ALA A 17 0.85 -12.11 -11.99
C ALA A 17 0.78 -12.91 -13.30
N ARG A 18 1.56 -12.55 -14.31
CA ARG A 18 1.58 -13.27 -15.60
C ARG A 18 2.22 -14.65 -15.51
N ILE A 19 3.27 -14.79 -14.71
CA ILE A 19 4.01 -16.05 -14.56
C ILE A 19 3.47 -16.92 -13.41
N GLY A 20 2.46 -16.45 -12.67
CA GLY A 20 1.84 -17.17 -11.57
C GLY A 20 2.70 -17.28 -10.30
N ILE A 21 3.72 -16.43 -10.16
CA ILE A 21 4.64 -16.45 -9.01
C ILE A 21 4.31 -15.28 -8.08
N PRO A 22 4.13 -15.54 -6.76
CA PRO A 22 3.88 -14.47 -5.81
C PRO A 22 5.11 -13.57 -5.63
N VAL A 23 4.89 -12.27 -5.67
CA VAL A 23 5.90 -11.24 -5.39
C VAL A 23 5.65 -10.70 -3.99
N ILE A 24 6.69 -10.68 -3.15
CA ILE A 24 6.58 -10.20 -1.75
C ILE A 24 7.52 -9.02 -1.53
N SER A 25 7.00 -7.80 -1.34
CA SER A 25 7.79 -6.61 -1.00
C SER A 25 7.92 -6.43 0.53
N GLN A 26 9.06 -5.90 0.99
CA GLN A 26 9.30 -5.55 2.39
C GLN A 26 9.13 -4.06 2.70
N SER A 27 8.94 -3.20 1.69
CA SER A 27 9.04 -1.74 1.85
C SER A 27 8.08 -0.93 0.99
N ALA A 28 7.37 -1.53 0.03
CA ALA A 28 6.40 -0.81 -0.79
C ALA A 28 5.10 -0.50 -0.01
N THR A 29 4.90 0.77 0.35
CA THR A 29 3.76 1.25 1.15
C THR A 29 2.59 1.79 0.33
N ASP A 30 2.75 1.93 -0.99
CA ASP A 30 1.73 2.55 -1.85
C ASP A 30 0.38 1.80 -1.73
N PRO A 31 -0.72 2.52 -1.45
CA PRO A 31 -2.04 1.91 -1.27
C PRO A 31 -2.59 1.27 -2.55
N THR A 32 -2.22 1.74 -3.76
CA THR A 32 -2.70 1.23 -5.05
C THR A 32 -2.30 -0.23 -5.28
N LEU A 33 -1.16 -0.66 -4.74
CA LEU A 33 -0.66 -2.04 -4.80
C LEU A 33 -1.54 -3.04 -4.04
N SER A 34 -2.48 -2.56 -3.22
CA SER A 34 -3.44 -3.40 -2.50
C SER A 34 -4.59 -3.90 -3.39
N ASN A 35 -4.73 -3.37 -4.61
CA ASN A 35 -5.79 -3.75 -5.54
C ASN A 35 -5.56 -5.17 -6.08
N ARG A 36 -6.36 -6.13 -5.60
CA ARG A 36 -6.28 -7.55 -6.00
C ARG A 36 -6.67 -7.84 -7.43
N ASN A 37 -7.50 -6.98 -8.05
CA ASN A 37 -7.86 -7.14 -9.47
C ASN A 37 -6.68 -6.75 -10.38
N ALA A 38 -5.90 -5.74 -9.99
CA ALA A 38 -4.72 -5.30 -10.74
C ALA A 38 -3.46 -6.13 -10.41
N TYR A 39 -3.30 -6.52 -9.14
CA TYR A 39 -2.10 -7.19 -8.62
C TYR A 39 -2.45 -8.48 -7.84
N PRO A 40 -2.97 -9.53 -8.51
CA PRO A 40 -3.43 -10.74 -7.85
C PRO A 40 -2.30 -11.53 -7.15
N ALA A 41 -1.07 -11.45 -7.68
CA ALA A 41 0.09 -12.16 -7.16
C ALA A 41 1.01 -11.30 -6.27
N PHE A 42 0.61 -10.08 -5.92
CA PHE A 42 1.43 -9.17 -5.11
C PHE A 42 1.10 -9.27 -3.62
N TYR A 43 2.12 -9.35 -2.79
CA TYR A 43 2.01 -9.37 -1.33
C TYR A 43 3.09 -8.46 -0.74
N ARG A 44 2.90 -8.04 0.50
CA ARG A 44 3.90 -7.28 1.24
C ARG A 44 3.83 -7.58 2.74
N THR A 45 4.91 -7.31 3.44
CA THR A 45 5.03 -7.50 4.89
C THR A 45 4.79 -6.23 5.70
N VAL A 46 4.89 -5.06 5.06
CA VAL A 46 4.62 -3.75 5.68
C VAL A 46 3.17 -3.30 5.39
N PRO A 47 2.55 -2.54 6.31
CA PRO A 47 1.24 -1.93 6.05
C PRO A 47 1.34 -0.88 4.94
N SER A 48 0.21 -0.60 4.26
CA SER A 48 0.13 0.57 3.38
C SER A 48 0.01 1.87 4.16
N ASP A 49 0.27 2.98 3.47
CA ASP A 49 -0.01 4.33 3.97
C ASP A 49 -1.47 4.52 4.42
N ASN A 50 -2.40 3.70 3.91
CA ASN A 50 -3.79 3.68 4.36
C ASN A 50 -3.94 3.35 5.86
N ALA A 51 -3.04 2.55 6.43
CA ALA A 51 -3.05 2.24 7.86
C ALA A 51 -2.78 3.51 8.71
N ALA A 52 -1.82 4.34 8.28
CA ALA A 52 -1.55 5.61 8.92
C ALA A 52 -2.71 6.60 8.75
N ALA A 53 -3.30 6.67 7.55
CA ALA A 53 -4.49 7.49 7.29
C ALA A 53 -5.68 7.09 8.19
N LEU A 54 -5.91 5.79 8.39
CA LEU A 54 -6.93 5.28 9.30
C LEU A 54 -6.64 5.66 10.76
N ALA A 55 -5.39 5.57 11.20
CA ALA A 55 -5.00 5.98 12.55
C ALA A 55 -5.25 7.48 12.79
N ILE A 56 -4.93 8.33 11.81
CA ILE A 56 -5.23 9.77 11.87
C ILE A 56 -6.75 9.99 11.92
N ALA A 57 -7.53 9.30 11.09
CA ALA A 57 -8.99 9.39 11.12
C ALA A 57 -9.57 9.00 12.49
N GLN A 58 -9.07 7.93 13.10
CA GLN A 58 -9.47 7.52 14.45
C GLN A 58 -9.13 8.58 15.51
N LEU A 59 -7.98 9.23 15.37
CA LEU A 59 -7.57 10.31 16.26
C LEU A 59 -8.52 11.51 16.17
N PHE A 60 -8.94 11.87 14.95
CA PHE A 60 -9.95 12.92 14.75
C PHE A 60 -11.29 12.59 15.42
N LEU A 61 -11.75 11.35 15.28
CA LEU A 61 -12.98 10.87 15.91
C LEU A 61 -12.88 10.89 17.44
N ASN A 62 -11.73 10.51 18.00
CA ASN A 62 -11.54 10.46 19.45
C ASN A 62 -11.58 11.85 20.11
N TYR A 63 -11.10 12.88 19.41
CA TYR A 63 -11.05 14.25 19.92
C TYR A 63 -12.12 15.19 19.34
N ASN A 64 -13.06 14.67 18.54
CA ASN A 64 -14.10 15.44 17.84
C ASN A 64 -13.53 16.62 17.03
N TRP A 65 -12.38 16.42 16.38
CA TRP A 65 -11.80 17.45 15.51
C TRP A 65 -12.53 17.48 14.17
N THR A 66 -12.94 18.68 13.74
CA THR A 66 -13.73 18.89 12.51
C THR A 66 -12.95 19.55 11.38
N SER A 67 -11.74 20.05 11.65
CA SER A 67 -10.91 20.78 10.68
C SER A 67 -9.48 20.26 10.67
N CYS A 68 -8.93 20.05 9.47
CA CYS A 68 -7.50 19.78 9.27
C CYS A 68 -7.00 20.46 8.00
N LEU A 69 -5.68 20.62 7.91
CA LEU A 69 -4.99 21.06 6.71
C LEU A 69 -4.06 19.93 6.24
N ILE A 70 -4.14 19.58 4.96
CA ILE A 70 -3.26 18.60 4.33
C ILE A 70 -2.21 19.36 3.52
N ILE A 71 -0.94 19.04 3.73
CA ILE A 71 0.19 19.53 2.94
C ILE A 71 0.89 18.33 2.29
N TYR A 72 1.28 18.48 1.02
CA TYR A 72 1.92 17.45 0.20
C TYR A 72 3.27 17.96 -0.28
#